data_AF-A0A812ZDI9-F1
#
_entry.id   AF-A0A812ZDI9-F1
#
_cell.length_a   1.000
_cell.length_b   1.000
_cell.length_c   1.000
_cell.angle_alpha   90.00
_cell.angle_beta   90.00
_cell.angle_gamma   90.00
#
_symmetry.space_group_name_H-M   'P 1'
#
loop_
_entity.id
_entity.type
_entity.pdbx_description
1 polymer ?
#
loop_
_entity_poly.entity_id
_entity_poly.type
_entity_poly.pdbx_seq_one_letter_code
_entity_poly.pdbx_strand_id
1 'polypeptide(L)'
;MATKYAEAQTPKVGLWPHEKTLLQSGALSEISHRGASSILLQAHHLEQERDLPEDGLEDTAEKEELETEREELVSIFRHMTDKECSFLREHGILPDTQPYQTIVEGDEGFQYCKKYFCGKKKVTPPVSTIVEFLCPRALVDQLFAMQWKIEDGARSHGLGDKGGKGLPIFNEALESGAINWRIVFVKRPRK
;
A
#
# COMPACT_ATOMS: atom_id res chain seq x y z
N MET A 1 -31.18 17.14 8.72
CA MET A 1 -30.96 16.05 9.70
C MET A 1 -29.45 15.83 9.77
N ALA A 2 -28.85 15.95 10.96
CA ALA A 2 -27.41 15.79 11.13
C ALA A 2 -27.08 14.29 11.26
N THR A 3 -26.39 13.73 10.27
CA THR A 3 -25.83 12.39 10.34
C THR A 3 -24.71 12.41 11.37
N LYS A 4 -24.95 11.83 12.55
CA LYS A 4 -23.90 11.56 13.53
C LYS A 4 -22.92 10.56 12.88
N TYR A 5 -21.77 11.04 12.46
CA TYR A 5 -20.64 10.17 12.13
C TYR A 5 -20.35 9.32 13.36
N ALA A 6 -20.49 8.00 13.21
CA ALA A 6 -20.09 7.06 14.24
C ALA A 6 -18.59 7.25 14.47
N GLU A 7 -18.19 7.68 15.67
CA GLU A 7 -16.80 7.69 16.06
C GLU A 7 -16.25 6.27 15.93
N ALA A 8 -15.41 6.04 14.92
CA ALA A 8 -14.72 4.78 14.74
C ALA A 8 -13.89 4.50 16.00
N GLN A 9 -14.33 3.51 16.79
CA GLN A 9 -13.70 3.14 18.05
C GLN A 9 -12.28 2.61 17.81
N THR A 10 -11.30 3.28 18.40
CA THR A 10 -9.88 2.92 18.33
C THR A 10 -9.55 1.79 19.31
N PRO A 11 -8.94 0.66 18.90
CA PRO A 11 -8.24 -0.20 19.83
C PRO A 11 -6.99 0.52 20.28
N LYS A 12 -7.04 1.03 21.51
CA LYS A 12 -5.88 1.64 22.18
C LYS A 12 -4.73 0.64 22.39
N VAL A 13 -5.03 -0.68 22.32
CA VAL A 13 -4.05 -1.76 22.38
C VAL A 13 -4.55 -3.01 21.63
N GLY A 14 -3.65 -3.75 20.98
CA GLY A 14 -3.95 -4.98 20.24
C GLY A 14 -4.37 -4.75 18.79
N LEU A 15 -4.85 -5.82 18.14
CA LEU A 15 -5.25 -5.82 16.73
C LEU A 15 -6.69 -5.33 16.53
N TRP A 16 -6.93 -4.59 15.45
CA TRP A 16 -8.26 -4.24 14.95
C TRP A 16 -9.00 -5.48 14.42
N PRO A 17 -10.35 -5.47 14.33
CA PRO A 17 -11.11 -6.60 13.79
C PRO A 17 -10.64 -7.06 12.40
N HIS A 18 -10.41 -6.13 11.47
CA HIS A 18 -9.95 -6.47 10.12
C HIS A 18 -8.53 -7.06 10.11
N GLU A 19 -7.64 -6.61 11.00
CA GLU A 19 -6.29 -7.16 11.14
C GLU A 19 -6.32 -8.57 11.71
N LYS A 20 -7.23 -8.85 12.65
CA LYS A 20 -7.47 -10.21 13.15
C LYS A 20 -7.97 -11.11 12.02
N THR A 21 -8.89 -10.64 11.19
CA THR A 21 -9.37 -11.38 10.02
C THR A 21 -8.22 -11.70 9.06
N LEU A 22 -7.38 -10.71 8.74
CA LEU A 22 -6.20 -10.91 7.88
C LEU A 22 -5.24 -11.94 8.48
N LEU A 23 -4.97 -11.86 9.79
CA LEU A 23 -4.14 -12.82 10.49
C LEU A 23 -4.74 -14.24 10.48
N GLN A 24 -6.04 -14.36 10.74
CA GLN A 24 -6.75 -15.65 10.74
C GLN A 24 -6.84 -16.28 9.35
N SER A 25 -6.95 -15.45 8.30
CA SER A 25 -6.97 -15.91 6.91
C SER A 25 -5.60 -16.33 6.37
N GLY A 26 -4.51 -16.03 7.08
CA GLY A 26 -3.14 -16.24 6.61
C GLY A 26 -2.63 -15.14 5.66
N ALA A 27 -3.44 -14.13 5.33
CA ALA A 27 -3.01 -12.98 4.53
C ALA A 27 -1.91 -12.15 5.23
N LEU A 28 -1.88 -12.16 6.56
CA LEU A 28 -0.81 -11.60 7.38
C LEU A 28 -0.29 -12.64 8.37
N SER A 29 1.00 -12.59 8.66
CA SER A 29 1.67 -13.41 9.67
C SER A 29 2.29 -12.54 10.76
N GLU A 30 2.26 -13.00 12.01
CA GLU A 30 2.91 -12.33 13.12
C GLU A 30 4.43 -12.58 13.09
N ILE A 31 5.22 -11.50 13.00
CA ILE A 31 6.69 -11.54 12.92
C ILE A 31 7.38 -10.93 14.14
N SER A 32 6.62 -10.57 15.17
CA SER A 32 7.18 -10.03 16.41
C SER A 32 7.95 -11.08 17.22
N HIS A 33 9.08 -10.69 17.78
CA HIS A 33 9.85 -11.54 18.68
C HIS A 33 9.17 -11.69 20.05
N ARG A 34 9.53 -12.76 20.77
CA ARG A 34 9.06 -13.00 22.14
C ARG A 34 9.47 -11.83 23.05
N GLY A 35 8.50 -11.21 23.74
CA GLY A 35 8.73 -10.07 24.62
C GLY A 35 8.74 -8.71 23.92
N ALA A 36 8.44 -8.64 22.62
CA ALA A 36 8.33 -7.37 21.92
C ALA A 36 7.22 -6.49 22.52
N SER A 37 7.47 -5.19 22.68
CA SER A 37 6.46 -4.21 23.12
C SER A 37 5.40 -3.90 22.05
N SER A 38 5.53 -4.47 20.85
CA SER A 38 4.60 -4.29 19.73
C SER A 38 4.33 -5.63 19.04
N ILE A 39 3.12 -5.76 18.51
CA ILE A 39 2.73 -6.78 17.55
C ILE A 39 3.11 -6.26 16.17
N LEU A 40 3.83 -7.07 15.42
CA LEU A 40 4.19 -6.79 14.04
C LEU A 40 3.53 -7.85 13.16
N LEU A 41 2.69 -7.42 12.24
CA LEU A 41 2.13 -8.29 11.22
C LEU A 41 2.72 -7.93 9.86
N GLN A 42 3.01 -8.92 9.04
CA GLN A 42 3.52 -8.73 7.68
C GLN A 42 2.89 -9.73 6.71
N ALA A 43 2.58 -9.28 5.50
CA ALA A 43 2.19 -10.17 4.41
C ALA A 43 3.40 -10.98 3.93
N HIS A 44 3.14 -12.21 3.48
CA HIS A 44 4.14 -12.95 2.71
C HIS A 44 4.28 -12.31 1.32
N HIS A 45 5.52 -12.19 0.83
CA HIS A 45 5.77 -11.69 -0.52
C HIS A 45 5.06 -12.61 -1.51
N LEU A 46 4.25 -12.05 -2.41
CA LEU A 46 3.66 -12.80 -3.53
C LEU A 46 4.72 -12.95 -4.64
N GLU A 47 5.85 -13.55 -4.32
CA GLU A 47 6.74 -14.06 -5.37
C GLU A 47 6.13 -15.33 -6.00
N GLN A 48 5.24 -16.04 -5.29
CA GLN A 48 4.71 -17.35 -5.70
C GLN A 48 3.48 -17.34 -6.61
N GLU A 49 2.87 -16.20 -6.93
CA GLU A 49 1.77 -16.13 -7.92
C GLU A 49 2.19 -15.46 -9.25
N ARG A 50 3.51 -15.35 -9.48
CA ARG A 50 4.06 -15.01 -10.81
C ARG A 50 4.62 -16.23 -11.55
N ASP A 51 4.59 -17.41 -10.93
CA ASP A 51 4.88 -18.68 -11.60
C ASP A 51 3.67 -19.08 -12.44
N LEU A 52 3.63 -18.56 -13.67
CA LEU A 52 2.83 -19.19 -14.72
C LEU A 52 3.42 -20.58 -15.00
N PRO A 53 2.59 -21.59 -15.34
CA PRO A 53 3.09 -22.88 -15.77
C PRO A 53 3.97 -22.68 -17.01
N GLU A 54 5.27 -22.96 -16.88
CA GLU A 54 6.26 -22.86 -17.96
C GLU A 54 6.14 -24.01 -18.97
N ASP A 55 5.10 -24.83 -18.88
CA ASP A 55 4.92 -26.00 -19.73
C ASP A 55 3.84 -25.79 -20.79
N GLY A 56 4.28 -25.47 -22.01
CA GLY A 56 3.67 -26.06 -23.21
C GLY A 56 2.85 -25.18 -24.16
N LEU A 57 3.18 -23.89 -24.34
CA LEU A 57 2.58 -23.07 -25.42
C LEU A 57 3.60 -22.78 -26.52
N GLU A 58 3.38 -23.40 -27.68
CA GLU A 58 4.17 -23.23 -28.91
C GLU A 58 4.17 -21.77 -29.39
N ASP A 59 5.34 -21.30 -29.83
CA ASP A 59 5.60 -19.99 -30.45
C ASP A 59 4.61 -19.70 -31.58
N THR A 60 3.60 -18.90 -31.29
CA THR A 60 2.67 -18.35 -32.28
C THR A 60 2.55 -16.85 -32.06
N ALA A 61 2.50 -16.08 -33.15
CA ALA A 61 2.40 -14.61 -33.16
C ALA A 61 1.21 -14.05 -32.35
N GLU A 62 0.22 -14.90 -32.03
CA GLU A 62 -0.91 -14.60 -31.16
C GLU A 62 -0.50 -14.39 -29.68
N LYS A 63 0.66 -14.92 -29.25
CA LYS A 63 1.22 -14.71 -27.91
C LYS A 63 1.80 -13.30 -27.74
N GLU A 64 2.44 -12.75 -28.77
CA GLU A 64 2.95 -11.37 -28.73
C GLU A 64 1.80 -10.36 -28.64
N GLU A 65 0.68 -10.54 -29.37
CA GLU A 65 -0.48 -9.64 -29.27
C GLU A 65 -1.20 -9.78 -27.91
N LEU A 66 -1.35 -10.98 -27.35
CA LEU A 66 -1.94 -11.19 -26.01
C LEU A 66 -1.02 -10.75 -24.86
N GLU A 67 0.30 -10.81 -25.01
CA GLU A 67 1.26 -10.26 -24.04
C GLU A 67 1.35 -8.73 -24.15
N THR A 68 1.08 -8.16 -25.32
CA THR A 68 1.05 -6.71 -25.55
C THR A 68 -0.12 -6.01 -24.84
N GLU A 69 -1.22 -6.73 -24.57
CA GLU A 69 -2.38 -6.19 -23.83
C GLU A 69 -2.35 -6.48 -22.32
N ARG A 70 -1.38 -7.26 -21.82
CA ARG A 70 -1.19 -7.37 -20.37
C ARG A 70 -0.55 -6.09 -19.86
N GLU A 71 -1.37 -5.24 -19.26
CA GLU A 71 -0.89 -4.08 -18.51
C GLU A 71 0.17 -4.55 -17.51
N GLU A 72 1.42 -4.13 -17.70
CA GLU A 72 2.49 -4.40 -16.76
C GLU A 72 2.10 -3.81 -15.39
N LEU A 73 1.95 -4.66 -14.38
CA LEU A 73 1.57 -4.22 -13.04
C LEU A 73 2.80 -3.99 -12.16
N VAL A 74 2.70 -2.95 -11.33
CA VAL A 74 3.81 -2.44 -10.52
C VAL A 74 3.36 -2.29 -9.07
N SER A 75 4.16 -2.78 -8.13
CA SER A 75 3.93 -2.58 -6.71
C SER A 75 4.36 -1.17 -6.29
N ILE A 76 3.42 -0.47 -5.66
CA ILE A 76 3.59 0.85 -5.08
C ILE A 76 3.23 0.78 -3.60
N PHE A 77 4.10 1.29 -2.74
CA PHE A 77 3.92 1.24 -1.28
C PHE A 77 3.65 2.60 -0.68
N ARG A 78 2.84 2.60 0.37
CA ARG A 78 2.54 3.79 1.17
C ARG A 78 2.39 3.43 2.64
N HIS A 79 3.06 4.20 3.49
CA HIS A 79 2.82 4.17 4.94
C HIS A 79 1.62 5.07 5.28
N MET A 80 0.73 4.58 6.12
CA MET A 80 -0.52 5.25 6.45
C MET A 80 -0.77 5.31 7.96
N THR A 81 -1.53 6.32 8.35
CA THR A 81 -2.13 6.40 9.69
C THR A 81 -3.37 5.51 9.77
N ASP A 82 -3.85 5.22 10.98
CA ASP A 82 -5.10 4.47 11.16
C ASP A 82 -6.30 5.15 10.51
N LYS A 83 -6.37 6.49 10.60
CA LYS A 83 -7.47 7.27 10.03
C LYS A 83 -7.47 7.18 8.50
N GLU A 84 -6.30 7.30 7.91
CA GLU A 84 -6.12 7.20 6.46
C GLU A 84 -6.43 5.80 5.94
N CYS A 85 -5.95 4.76 6.62
CA CYS A 85 -6.23 3.38 6.24
C CYS A 85 -7.72 3.04 6.44
N SER A 86 -8.38 3.54 7.49
CA SER A 86 -9.83 3.38 7.65
C SER A 86 -10.59 4.05 6.52
N PHE A 87 -10.19 5.26 6.13
CA PHE A 87 -10.80 5.99 5.02
C PHE A 87 -10.69 5.23 3.70
N LEU A 88 -9.50 4.74 3.36
CA LEU A 88 -9.30 3.90 2.17
C LEU A 88 -10.20 2.66 2.19
N ARG A 89 -10.32 2.00 3.33
CA ARG A 89 -11.18 0.81 3.51
C ARG A 89 -12.67 1.13 3.37
N GLU A 90 -13.10 2.31 3.81
CA GLU A 90 -14.51 2.72 3.83
C GLU A 90 -14.96 3.32 2.50
N HIS A 91 -14.08 4.03 1.80
CA HIS A 91 -14.42 4.82 0.61
C HIS A 91 -13.77 4.32 -0.68
N GLY A 92 -12.79 3.41 -0.61
CA GLY A 92 -12.05 2.94 -1.78
C GLY A 92 -11.03 3.94 -2.33
N ILE A 93 -10.95 5.15 -1.78
CA ILE A 93 -10.07 6.24 -2.24
C ILE A 93 -9.18 6.79 -1.12
N LEU A 94 -8.13 7.54 -1.47
CA LEU A 94 -7.27 8.21 -0.50
C LEU A 94 -7.82 9.59 -0.10
N PRO A 95 -7.75 9.97 1.19
CA PRO A 95 -8.21 11.29 1.64
C PRO A 95 -7.24 12.40 1.22
N ASP A 96 -7.77 13.58 0.88
CA ASP A 96 -7.03 14.80 0.51
C ASP A 96 -6.44 15.57 1.69
N THR A 97 -6.85 15.23 2.92
CA THR A 97 -6.49 15.97 4.14
C THR A 97 -5.12 15.65 4.72
N GLN A 98 -4.38 14.70 4.15
CA GLN A 98 -3.11 14.25 4.75
C GLN A 98 -1.92 15.10 4.32
N PRO A 99 -1.05 15.55 5.25
CA PRO A 99 0.08 16.43 4.92
C PRO A 99 1.22 15.69 4.20
N TYR A 100 1.35 14.38 4.41
CA TYR A 100 2.35 13.53 3.75
C TYR A 100 1.63 12.48 2.91
N GLN A 101 1.62 12.70 1.59
CA GLN A 101 0.96 11.79 0.66
C GLN A 101 1.97 11.17 -0.32
N THR A 102 2.97 10.45 0.18
CA THR A 102 3.98 9.85 -0.70
C THR A 102 3.59 8.42 -1.10
N ILE A 103 3.76 8.11 -2.38
CA ILE A 103 3.79 6.74 -2.91
C ILE A 103 5.21 6.40 -3.36
N VAL A 104 5.62 5.14 -3.21
CA VAL A 104 7.00 4.72 -3.45
C VAL A 104 7.04 3.41 -4.21
N GLU A 105 7.80 3.37 -5.29
CA GLU A 105 7.85 2.24 -6.21
C GLU A 105 8.76 1.11 -5.69
N GLY A 106 8.35 -0.13 -5.92
CA GLY A 106 9.21 -1.32 -5.79
C GLY A 106 9.48 -1.78 -4.35
N ASP A 107 10.28 -2.84 -4.21
CA ASP A 107 10.64 -3.43 -2.92
C ASP A 107 11.42 -2.45 -2.04
N GLU A 108 12.22 -1.58 -2.66
CA GLU A 108 12.87 -0.46 -2.00
C GLU A 108 11.85 0.49 -1.36
N GLY A 109 10.67 0.66 -1.99
CA GLY A 109 9.54 1.41 -1.46
C GLY A 109 8.95 0.78 -0.19
N PHE A 110 8.88 -0.55 -0.12
CA PHE A 110 8.49 -1.24 1.11
C PHE A 110 9.51 -0.99 2.24
N GLN A 111 10.81 -1.15 1.94
CA GLN A 111 11.87 -0.88 2.92
C GLN A 111 11.90 0.58 3.36
N TYR A 112 11.65 1.51 2.44
CA TYR A 112 11.49 2.92 2.72
C TYR A 112 10.35 3.16 3.73
N CYS A 113 9.17 2.61 3.45
CA CYS A 113 8.01 2.76 4.33
C CYS A 113 8.28 2.19 5.73
N LYS A 114 8.97 1.05 5.84
CA LYS A 114 9.37 0.45 7.14
C LYS A 114 10.25 1.37 8.00
N LYS A 115 10.99 2.32 7.41
CA LYS A 115 11.83 3.27 8.17
C LYS A 115 11.03 4.15 9.13
N TYR A 116 9.75 4.42 8.82
CA TYR A 116 8.84 5.16 9.70
C TYR A 116 8.41 4.35 10.94
N PHE A 117 8.54 3.03 10.89
CA PHE A 117 8.12 2.11 11.97
C PHE A 117 9.27 1.72 12.89
N CYS A 118 10.50 1.71 12.37
CA CYS A 118 11.71 1.40 13.13
C CYS A 118 12.40 2.64 13.74
N GLY A 119 11.77 3.82 13.65
CA GLY A 119 12.24 5.05 14.29
C GLY A 119 13.32 5.83 13.53
N LYS A 120 13.69 5.37 12.32
CA LYS A 120 14.63 6.08 11.43
C LYS A 120 13.99 7.31 10.78
N LYS A 121 12.68 7.30 10.58
CA LYS A 121 11.87 8.44 10.16
C LYS A 121 10.72 8.66 11.12
N LYS A 122 10.26 9.90 11.24
CA LYS A 122 9.14 10.30 12.09
C LYS A 122 8.20 11.19 11.32
N VAL A 123 6.91 10.92 11.46
CA VAL A 123 5.81 11.73 10.95
C VAL A 123 4.78 11.86 12.07
N THR A 124 4.11 13.01 12.12
CA THR A 124 3.05 13.29 13.09
C THR A 124 1.75 13.56 12.33
N PRO A 125 0.66 12.82 12.61
CA PRO A 125 0.57 11.69 13.55
C PRO A 125 1.37 10.45 13.08
N PRO A 126 1.73 9.54 14.00
CA PRO A 126 2.52 8.36 13.66
C PRO A 126 1.74 7.42 12.74
N VAL A 127 2.45 6.78 11.80
CA VAL A 127 1.92 5.72 10.95
C VAL A 127 1.95 4.36 11.63
N SER A 128 1.01 3.52 11.23
CA SER A 128 0.71 2.21 11.86
C SER A 128 0.54 1.10 10.83
N THR A 129 0.36 1.44 9.56
CA THR A 129 0.08 0.49 8.47
C THR A 129 0.92 0.80 7.24
N ILE A 130 1.34 -0.22 6.49
CA ILE A 130 1.83 -0.07 5.12
C ILE A 130 0.84 -0.78 4.20
N VAL A 131 0.44 -0.08 3.15
CA VAL A 131 -0.44 -0.59 2.09
C VAL A 131 0.39 -0.71 0.81
N GLU A 132 0.22 -1.83 0.13
CA GLU A 132 0.68 -2.05 -1.23
C GLU A 132 -0.48 -1.81 -2.20
N PHE A 133 -0.19 -1.08 -3.27
CA PHE A 133 -1.05 -0.85 -4.41
C PHE A 133 -0.40 -1.53 -5.61
N LEU A 134 -1.15 -2.37 -6.30
CA LEU A 134 -0.78 -2.96 -7.57
C LEU A 134 -1.39 -2.09 -8.66
N CYS A 135 -0.54 -1.34 -9.36
CA CYS A 135 -0.93 -0.28 -10.29
C CYS A 135 -0.48 -0.63 -11.72
N PRO A 136 -1.21 -0.20 -12.76
CA PRO A 136 -0.71 -0.24 -14.13
C PRO A 136 0.56 0.61 -14.28
N ARG A 137 1.56 0.10 -15.00
CA ARG A 137 2.83 0.79 -15.30
C ARG A 137 2.58 2.17 -15.90
N ALA A 138 1.66 2.27 -16.85
CA ALA A 138 1.31 3.53 -17.50
C ALA A 138 0.87 4.61 -16.50
N LEU A 139 0.10 4.23 -15.47
CA LEU A 139 -0.32 5.13 -14.40
C LEU A 139 0.87 5.59 -13.55
N VAL A 140 1.76 4.66 -13.18
CA VAL A 140 2.96 4.98 -12.41
C VAL A 140 3.87 5.92 -13.19
N ASP A 141 4.09 5.65 -14.47
CA ASP A 141 4.92 6.49 -15.34
C ASP A 141 4.31 7.89 -15.51
N GLN A 142 2.98 7.99 -15.68
CA GLN A 142 2.27 9.26 -15.73
C GLN A 142 2.49 10.09 -14.46
N LEU A 143 2.33 9.49 -13.27
CA LEU A 143 2.51 10.17 -11.99
C LEU A 143 3.96 10.61 -11.80
N PHE A 144 4.91 9.71 -12.07
CA PHE A 144 6.33 10.00 -11.85
C PHE A 144 6.89 10.95 -12.92
N ALA A 145 6.29 11.07 -14.10
CA ALA A 145 6.63 12.12 -15.07
C ALA A 145 6.30 13.53 -14.56
N MET A 146 5.29 13.68 -13.69
CA MET A 146 4.94 14.99 -13.09
C MET A 146 6.03 15.46 -12.13
N GLN A 147 6.41 14.58 -11.22
CA GLN A 147 7.45 14.84 -10.23
C GLN A 147 7.89 13.51 -9.63
N TRP A 148 9.18 13.36 -9.37
CA TRP A 148 9.67 12.27 -8.54
C TRP A 148 10.97 12.69 -7.86
N LYS A 149 11.34 11.95 -6.82
CA LYS A 149 12.63 12.10 -6.14
C LYS A 149 13.10 10.74 -5.61
N ILE A 150 14.41 10.61 -5.51
CA ILE A 150 15.04 9.49 -4.83
C ILE A 150 15.04 9.78 -3.33
N GLU A 151 14.44 8.90 -2.53
CA GLU A 151 14.50 8.98 -1.07
C GLU A 151 15.04 7.68 -0.49
N ASP A 152 16.24 7.77 0.10
CA ASP A 152 16.92 6.64 0.73
C ASP A 152 17.00 5.37 -0.14
N GLY A 153 17.27 5.56 -1.44
CA GLY A 153 17.39 4.50 -2.43
C GLY A 153 16.09 4.10 -3.13
N ALA A 154 14.95 4.68 -2.75
CA ALA A 154 13.65 4.36 -3.36
C ALA A 154 13.12 5.52 -4.20
N ARG A 155 12.45 5.22 -5.31
CA ARG A 155 11.82 6.22 -6.18
C ARG A 155 10.45 6.58 -5.60
N SER A 156 10.22 7.87 -5.32
CA SER A 156 9.00 8.34 -4.67
C SER A 156 8.34 9.49 -5.42
N HIS A 157 7.01 9.55 -5.31
CA HIS A 157 6.16 10.62 -5.84
C HIS A 157 5.18 11.09 -4.74
N GLY A 158 4.91 12.40 -4.69
CA GLY A 158 3.93 12.97 -3.76
C GLY A 158 2.59 13.23 -4.42
N LEU A 159 1.52 12.64 -3.88
CA LEU A 159 0.16 12.84 -4.38
C LEU A 159 -0.41 14.23 -4.02
N GLY A 160 0.09 14.86 -2.95
CA GLY A 160 -0.47 16.11 -2.45
C GLY A 160 -0.11 17.35 -3.26
N ASP A 161 -0.73 18.48 -2.92
CA ASP A 161 -0.60 19.75 -3.64
C ASP A 161 0.84 20.27 -3.78
N LYS A 162 1.68 19.96 -2.79
CA LYS A 162 3.10 20.32 -2.73
C LYS A 162 4.03 19.27 -3.34
N GLY A 163 3.50 18.08 -3.67
CA GLY A 163 4.29 16.87 -3.89
C GLY A 163 4.24 16.28 -5.30
N GLY A 164 3.48 16.87 -6.22
CA GLY A 164 3.28 16.34 -7.56
C GLY A 164 1.84 16.42 -8.05
N LYS A 165 0.88 16.69 -7.14
CA LYS A 165 -0.56 16.83 -7.44
C LYS A 165 -1.19 15.58 -8.08
N GLY A 166 -0.62 14.41 -7.82
CA GLY A 166 -1.08 13.14 -8.36
C GLY A 166 -2.35 12.57 -7.72
N LEU A 167 -2.83 13.13 -6.61
CA LEU A 167 -3.96 12.56 -5.86
C LEU A 167 -5.24 12.36 -6.71
N PRO A 168 -5.70 13.33 -7.53
CA PRO A 168 -6.91 13.14 -8.34
C PRO A 168 -6.77 11.96 -9.31
N ILE A 169 -5.62 11.83 -9.97
CA ILE A 169 -5.34 10.77 -10.94
C ILE A 169 -5.26 9.40 -10.24
N PHE A 170 -4.61 9.36 -9.08
CA PHE A 170 -4.51 8.13 -8.30
C PHE A 170 -5.87 7.68 -7.75
N ASN A 171 -6.70 8.62 -7.29
CA ASN A 171 -8.05 8.32 -6.81
C ASN A 171 -8.99 7.90 -7.96
N GLU A 172 -8.91 8.51 -9.13
CA GLU A 172 -9.66 8.08 -10.32
C GLU A 172 -9.33 6.62 -10.69
N ALA A 173 -8.05 6.24 -10.62
CA ALA A 173 -7.62 4.86 -10.87
C ALA A 173 -8.03 3.87 -9.76
N LEU A 174 -8.17 4.33 -8.52
CA LEU A 174 -8.76 3.52 -7.44
C LEU A 174 -10.27 3.32 -7.67
N GLU A 175 -10.99 4.38 -8.06
CA GLU A 175 -12.44 4.34 -8.31
C GLU A 175 -12.80 3.49 -9.54
N SER A 176 -11.96 3.50 -10.58
CA SER A 176 -12.15 2.68 -11.78
C SER A 176 -11.84 1.20 -11.57
N GLY A 177 -11.18 0.85 -10.45
CA GLY A 177 -10.72 -0.51 -10.18
C GLY A 177 -9.42 -0.89 -10.89
N ALA A 178 -8.74 0.07 -11.54
CA ALA A 178 -7.44 -0.16 -12.15
C ALA A 178 -6.35 -0.46 -11.11
N ILE A 179 -6.53 0.03 -9.88
CA ILE A 179 -5.62 -0.25 -8.76
C ILE A 179 -6.24 -1.27 -7.80
N ASN A 180 -5.55 -2.39 -7.61
CA ASN A 180 -5.80 -3.29 -6.49
C ASN A 180 -4.92 -2.92 -5.31
N TRP A 181 -5.39 -3.12 -4.08
CA TRP A 181 -4.57 -2.82 -2.89
C TRP A 181 -4.76 -3.81 -1.76
N ARG A 182 -3.74 -3.92 -0.91
CA ARG A 182 -3.77 -4.75 0.29
C ARG A 182 -2.89 -4.18 1.40
N ILE A 183 -3.25 -4.51 2.63
CA ILE A 183 -2.40 -4.22 3.80
C ILE A 183 -1.25 -5.23 3.82
N VAL A 184 0.00 -4.74 3.84
CA VAL A 184 1.21 -5.59 3.83
C VAL A 184 2.02 -5.53 5.11
N PHE A 185 1.80 -4.53 5.95
CA PHE A 185 2.47 -4.42 7.24
C PHE A 185 1.62 -3.67 8.24
N VAL A 186 1.61 -4.13 9.49
CA VAL A 186 0.91 -3.49 10.61
C VAL A 186 1.81 -3.49 11.85
N LYS A 187 1.81 -2.37 12.58
CA LYS A 187 2.41 -2.26 13.92
C LYS A 187 1.37 -1.82 14.93
N ARG A 188 1.17 -2.63 15.98
CA ARG A 188 0.30 -2.31 17.12
C ARG A 188 1.06 -2.39 18.45
N PRO A 189 0.78 -1.53 19.43
CA PRO A 189 1.32 -1.73 20.78
C PRO A 189 0.79 -3.04 21.38
N ARG A 190 1.63 -3.75 22.13
CA ARG A 190 1.19 -4.85 23.00
C ARG A 190 0.64 -4.30 24.31
N LYS A 191 -0.29 -5.06 24.90
CA LYS A 191 -0.86 -4.84 26.23
C LYS A 191 0.16 -5.20 27.28
#